data_AF-A0A1M4ZQT4-F1
#
_entry.id   AF-A0A1M4ZQT4-F1
#
_cell.length_a   1.000
_cell.length_b   1.000
_cell.length_c   1.000
_cell.angle_alpha   90.00
_cell.angle_beta   90.00
_cell.angle_gamma   90.00
#
_symmetry.space_group_name_H-M   'P 1'
#
loop_
_entity.id
_entity.type
_entity.pdbx_description
1 polymer ?
#
loop_
_entity_poly.entity_id
_entity_poly.type
_entity_poly.pdbx_seq_one_letter_code
_entity_poly.pdbx_strand_id
1 'polypeptide(L)'
;MNYLQATQEITIAIPEICNDLNEKKIENSYHIIGFLTDKVKSMIRQNNISCLFKCLGKMNELYNKGDKMIKNAIENSFVYSLDNCTAFCAKEYRDLIFSHLSPDLQKVYARQIYSHSI
;
A
#
# COMPACT_ATOMS: atom_id res chain seq x y z
N MET A 1 -13.60 6.56 6.13
CA MET A 1 -13.76 5.47 5.14
C MET A 1 -13.52 4.13 5.82
N ASN A 2 -14.45 3.18 5.71
CA ASN A 2 -14.27 1.79 6.19
C ASN A 2 -13.86 0.85 5.04
N TYR A 3 -13.65 -0.45 5.32
CA TYR A 3 -13.15 -1.40 4.32
C TYR A 3 -14.10 -1.63 3.13
N LEU A 4 -15.42 -1.51 3.31
CA LEU A 4 -16.40 -1.63 2.22
C LEU A 4 -16.25 -0.47 1.25
N GLN A 5 -16.22 0.76 1.78
CA GLN A 5 -16.01 1.97 0.98
C GLN A 5 -14.63 1.94 0.29
N ALA A 6 -13.59 1.52 1.01
CA ALA A 6 -12.25 1.35 0.44
C ALA A 6 -12.22 0.39 -0.75
N THR A 7 -12.94 -0.73 -0.64
CA THR A 7 -13.03 -1.73 -1.73
C THR A 7 -13.67 -1.11 -2.96
N GLN A 8 -14.78 -0.38 -2.80
CA GLN A 8 -15.44 0.32 -3.91
C GLN A 8 -14.53 1.37 -4.57
N GLU A 9 -13.86 2.19 -3.76
CA GLU A 9 -12.95 3.22 -4.27
C GLU A 9 -11.74 2.63 -5.01
N ILE A 10 -11.21 1.50 -4.55
CA ILE A 10 -10.13 0.77 -5.24
C ILE A 10 -10.64 0.29 -6.60
N THR A 11 -11.81 -0.35 -6.65
CA THR A 11 -12.39 -0.86 -7.89
C THR A 11 -12.57 0.23 -8.95
N ILE A 12 -12.95 1.44 -8.53
CA ILE A 12 -13.13 2.58 -9.44
C ILE A 12 -11.78 3.16 -9.87
N ALA A 13 -10.82 3.29 -8.93
CA ALA A 13 -9.57 3.98 -9.19
C ALA A 13 -8.52 3.14 -9.93
N ILE A 14 -8.57 1.81 -9.78
CA ILE A 14 -7.54 0.88 -10.28
C ILE A 14 -8.23 -0.30 -10.98
N PRO A 15 -8.86 -0.07 -12.16
CA PRO A 15 -9.55 -1.13 -12.90
C PRO A 15 -8.64 -2.33 -13.23
N GLU A 16 -7.33 -2.11 -13.34
CA GLU A 16 -6.33 -3.13 -13.68
C GLU A 16 -6.23 -4.27 -12.66
N ILE A 17 -6.67 -4.05 -11.41
CA ILE A 17 -6.60 -5.07 -10.34
C ILE A 17 -7.99 -5.61 -9.94
N CYS A 18 -9.05 -5.18 -10.63
CA CYS A 18 -10.43 -5.52 -10.25
C CYS A 18 -10.76 -7.00 -10.42
N ASN A 19 -10.25 -7.65 -11.47
CA ASN A 19 -10.48 -9.09 -11.66
C ASN A 19 -9.95 -9.88 -10.45
N ASP A 20 -8.73 -9.57 -10.03
CA ASP A 20 -8.11 -10.21 -8.86
C ASP A 20 -8.82 -9.85 -7.55
N LEU A 21 -9.35 -8.63 -7.45
CA LEU A 21 -10.10 -8.18 -6.27
C LEU A 21 -11.43 -8.93 -6.13
N ASN A 22 -12.12 -9.15 -7.25
CA ASN A 22 -13.40 -9.87 -7.28
C ASN A 22 -13.26 -11.36 -6.92
N GLU A 23 -12.10 -11.95 -7.19
CA GLU A 23 -11.77 -13.33 -6.78
C GLU A 23 -11.44 -13.44 -5.28
N LYS A 24 -11.13 -12.33 -4.61
CA LYS A 24 -10.80 -12.31 -3.18
C LYS A 24 -12.03 -12.02 -2.32
N LYS A 25 -12.19 -12.81 -1.25
CA LYS A 25 -13.20 -12.53 -0.22
C LYS A 25 -12.71 -11.43 0.73
N ILE A 26 -13.17 -10.20 0.52
CA ILE A 26 -12.85 -9.05 1.37
C ILE A 26 -13.86 -8.94 2.51
N GLU A 27 -13.43 -9.23 3.74
CA GLU A 27 -14.31 -9.26 4.92
C GLU A 27 -13.95 -8.19 5.97
N ASN A 28 -12.76 -7.59 5.87
CA ASN A 28 -12.27 -6.62 6.84
C ASN A 28 -11.14 -5.75 6.25
N SER A 29 -10.71 -4.74 7.01
CA SER A 29 -9.64 -3.80 6.62
C SER A 29 -8.30 -4.49 6.33
N TYR A 30 -7.95 -5.57 7.03
CA TYR A 30 -6.70 -6.29 6.78
C TYR A 30 -6.72 -7.06 5.46
N HIS A 31 -7.88 -7.61 5.05
CA HIS A 31 -7.99 -8.30 3.76
C HIS A 31 -7.78 -7.33 2.60
N ILE A 32 -8.41 -6.14 2.64
CA ILE A 32 -8.29 -5.17 1.54
C ILE A 32 -6.89 -4.55 1.48
N ILE A 33 -6.30 -4.21 2.63
CA ILE A 33 -4.93 -3.67 2.67
C ILE A 33 -3.91 -4.75 2.29
N GLY A 34 -4.12 -5.99 2.72
CA GLY A 34 -3.30 -7.14 2.32
C GLY A 34 -3.35 -7.35 0.81
N PHE A 35 -4.54 -7.34 0.21
CA PHE A 35 -4.72 -7.41 -1.24
C PHE A 35 -3.94 -6.31 -1.97
N LEU A 36 -4.11 -5.05 -1.58
CA LEU A 36 -3.44 -3.93 -2.25
C LEU A 36 -1.92 -3.99 -2.05
N THR A 37 -1.47 -4.45 -0.88
CA THR A 37 -0.05 -4.69 -0.57
C THR A 37 0.55 -5.77 -1.49
N ASP A 38 -0.16 -6.87 -1.70
CA ASP A 38 0.28 -7.93 -2.62
C ASP A 38 0.39 -7.42 -4.06
N LYS A 39 -0.54 -6.55 -4.47
CA LYS A 39 -0.47 -5.89 -5.79
C LYS A 39 0.74 -4.96 -5.89
N VAL A 40 1.00 -4.14 -4.88
CA VAL A 40 2.21 -3.31 -4.83
C VAL A 40 3.48 -4.17 -4.97
N LYS A 41 3.61 -5.26 -4.21
CA LYS A 41 4.74 -6.19 -4.33
C LYS A 41 4.89 -6.76 -5.74
N SER A 42 3.78 -7.18 -6.34
CA SER A 42 3.76 -7.73 -7.69
C SER A 42 4.23 -6.69 -8.73
N MET A 43 3.70 -5.47 -8.65
CA MET A 43 4.06 -4.39 -9.58
C MET A 43 5.51 -3.96 -9.44
N ILE A 44 6.06 -3.94 -8.21
CA ILE A 44 7.49 -3.69 -7.97
C ILE A 44 8.34 -4.74 -8.68
N ARG A 45 8.01 -6.04 -8.53
CA ARG A 45 8.74 -7.15 -9.16
C ARG A 45 8.65 -7.15 -10.68
N GLN A 46 7.53 -6.69 -11.22
CA GLN A 46 7.27 -6.62 -12.66
C GLN A 46 7.76 -5.30 -13.28
N ASN A 47 8.28 -4.37 -12.48
CA ASN A 47 8.62 -3.00 -12.89
C ASN A 47 7.44 -2.27 -13.57
N ASN A 48 6.20 -2.57 -13.15
CA ASN A 48 4.99 -1.91 -13.66
C ASN A 48 4.72 -0.63 -12.87
N ILE A 49 5.46 0.41 -13.22
CA ILE A 49 5.49 1.69 -12.49
C ILE A 49 4.12 2.39 -12.54
N SER A 50 3.40 2.32 -13.67
CA SER A 50 2.10 3.00 -13.84
C SER A 50 1.06 2.49 -12.84
N CYS A 51 0.87 1.17 -12.75
CA CYS A 51 -0.08 0.58 -11.82
C CYS A 51 0.40 0.67 -10.36
N LEU A 52 1.72 0.55 -10.15
CA LEU A 52 2.33 0.75 -8.83
C LEU A 52 1.96 2.11 -8.23
N PHE A 53 2.12 3.20 -8.99
CA PHE A 53 1.84 4.55 -8.48
C PHE A 53 0.37 4.78 -8.18
N LYS A 54 -0.54 4.18 -8.95
CA LYS A 54 -1.98 4.18 -8.61
C LYS A 54 -2.23 3.49 -7.28
N CYS A 55 -1.61 2.32 -7.06
CA CYS A 55 -1.74 1.57 -5.82
C CYS A 55 -1.17 2.34 -4.61
N LEU A 56 0.01 2.96 -4.76
CA LEU A 56 0.61 3.81 -3.71
C LEU A 56 -0.24 5.04 -3.43
N GLY A 57 -0.75 5.71 -4.46
CA GLY A 57 -1.67 6.83 -4.32
C GLY A 57 -2.93 6.45 -3.57
N LYS A 58 -3.50 5.28 -3.87
CA LYS A 58 -4.67 4.78 -3.15
C LYS A 58 -4.33 4.39 -1.70
N MET A 59 -3.14 3.83 -1.45
CA MET A 59 -2.66 3.56 -0.09
C MET A 59 -2.53 4.84 0.75
N ASN A 60 -2.03 5.93 0.15
CA ASN A 60 -1.96 7.25 0.78
C ASN A 60 -3.35 7.77 1.17
N GLU A 61 -4.31 7.67 0.26
CA GLU A 61 -5.68 8.10 0.49
C GLU A 61 -6.37 7.29 1.59
N LEU A 62 -6.19 5.96 1.55
CA LEU A 62 -6.68 5.04 2.58
C LEU A 62 -6.09 5.37 3.95
N TYR A 63 -4.80 5.71 4.04
CA TYR A 63 -4.20 6.11 5.29
C TYR A 63 -4.73 7.44 5.83
N ASN A 64 -4.98 8.40 4.94
CA ASN A 64 -5.47 9.71 5.33
C ASN A 64 -6.94 9.65 5.79
N LYS A 65 -7.82 9.10 4.94
CA LYS A 65 -9.29 9.11 5.11
C LYS A 65 -9.86 7.85 5.77
N GLY A 66 -9.06 6.80 5.90
CA GLY A 66 -9.46 5.53 6.49
C GLY A 66 -9.80 5.65 7.96
N ASP A 67 -10.66 4.76 8.43
CA ASP A 67 -10.91 4.58 9.86
C ASP A 67 -9.68 3.98 10.58
N LYS A 68 -9.78 3.86 11.91
CA LYS A 68 -8.70 3.31 12.73
C LYS A 68 -8.27 1.91 12.28
N MET A 69 -9.20 1.08 11.79
CA MET A 69 -8.88 -0.29 11.37
C MET A 69 -8.10 -0.31 10.06
N ILE A 70 -8.45 0.56 9.09
CA ILE A 70 -7.66 0.74 7.87
C ILE A 70 -6.26 1.25 8.20
N LYS A 71 -6.14 2.31 9.01
CA LYS A 71 -4.83 2.86 9.39
C LYS A 71 -3.98 1.82 10.08
N ASN A 72 -4.54 1.10 11.05
CA ASN A 72 -3.85 -0.01 11.72
C ASN A 72 -3.41 -1.11 10.74
N ALA A 73 -4.26 -1.50 9.79
CA ALA A 73 -3.88 -2.49 8.80
C ALA A 73 -2.70 -2.00 7.94
N ILE A 74 -2.68 -0.74 7.53
CA ILE A 74 -1.57 -0.16 6.75
C ILE A 74 -0.27 -0.15 7.57
N GLU A 75 -0.32 0.38 8.79
CA GLU A 75 0.86 0.48 9.66
C GLU A 75 1.44 -0.89 10.03
N ASN A 76 0.60 -1.93 10.18
CA ASN A 76 1.05 -3.24 10.63
C ASN A 76 1.34 -4.23 9.50
N SER A 77 0.88 -3.96 8.26
CA SER A 77 1.08 -4.90 7.13
C SER A 77 1.79 -4.26 5.94
N PHE A 78 1.31 -3.11 5.47
CA PHE A 78 1.84 -2.48 4.27
C PHE A 78 3.25 -1.95 4.49
N VAL A 79 3.50 -1.23 5.58
CA VAL A 79 4.79 -0.56 5.84
C VAL A 79 5.95 -1.58 5.85
N TYR A 80 5.84 -2.63 6.68
CA TYR A 80 6.86 -3.69 6.74
C TYR A 80 6.99 -4.45 5.43
N SER A 81 5.87 -4.69 4.74
CA SER A 81 5.86 -5.35 3.44
C SER A 81 6.59 -4.55 2.36
N LEU A 82 6.41 -3.24 2.37
CA LEU A 82 7.04 -2.32 1.42
C LEU A 82 8.55 -2.23 1.67
N ASP A 83 8.97 -2.14 2.94
CA ASP A 83 10.38 -2.16 3.30
C ASP A 83 11.07 -3.43 2.77
N ASN A 84 10.49 -4.60 3.09
CA ASN A 84 11.04 -5.88 2.69
C ASN A 84 11.12 -6.03 1.16
N CYS A 85 10.05 -5.70 0.43
CA CYS A 85 10.06 -5.88 -1.03
C CYS A 85 10.93 -4.86 -1.78
N THR A 86 11.33 -3.76 -1.13
CA THR A 86 12.23 -2.74 -1.70
C THR A 86 13.66 -2.83 -1.19
N ALA A 87 13.95 -3.71 -0.23
CA ALA A 87 15.27 -3.85 0.39
C ALA A 87 16.40 -4.14 -0.61
N PHE A 88 16.10 -4.90 -1.67
CA PHE A 88 17.07 -5.27 -2.72
C PHE A 88 16.87 -4.49 -4.03
N CYS A 89 15.98 -3.50 -4.05
CA CYS A 89 15.84 -2.63 -5.22
C CYS A 89 17.05 -1.70 -5.35
N ALA A 90 17.37 -1.32 -6.60
CA ALA A 90 18.32 -0.23 -6.85
C ALA A 90 17.88 1.04 -6.11
N LYS A 91 18.85 1.82 -5.63
CA LYS A 91 18.59 3.00 -4.81
C LYS A 91 17.67 3.99 -5.51
N GLU A 92 17.88 4.23 -6.80
CA GLU A 92 17.08 5.15 -7.61
C GLU A 92 15.61 4.70 -7.69
N TYR A 93 15.40 3.39 -7.85
CA TYR A 93 14.05 2.83 -7.91
C TYR A 93 13.36 2.87 -6.55
N ARG A 94 14.11 2.58 -5.48
CA ARG A 94 13.62 2.73 -4.11
C ARG A 94 13.23 4.19 -3.86
N ASP A 95 14.11 5.15 -4.11
CA ASP A 95 13.85 6.58 -3.93
C ASP A 95 12.58 7.02 -4.69
N LEU A 96 12.39 6.53 -5.92
CA LEU A 96 11.19 6.78 -6.73
C LEU A 96 9.90 6.19 -6.11
N ILE A 97 9.95 4.98 -5.56
CA ILE A 97 8.81 4.37 -4.86
C ILE A 97 8.43 5.21 -3.64
N PHE A 98 9.42 5.57 -2.83
CA PHE A 98 9.22 6.31 -1.59
C PHE A 98 8.77 7.76 -1.83
N SER A 99 9.16 8.38 -2.94
CA SER A 99 8.67 9.72 -3.31
C SER A 99 7.17 9.77 -3.61
N HIS A 100 6.54 8.61 -3.88
CA HIS A 100 5.10 8.50 -4.13
C HIS A 100 4.29 8.16 -2.86
N LEU A 101 4.94 7.99 -1.71
CA LEU A 101 4.26 7.92 -0.42
C LEU A 101 3.94 9.33 0.07
N SER A 102 2.79 9.49 0.72
CA SER A 102 2.43 10.76 1.37
C SER A 102 3.39 11.08 2.52
N PRO A 103 3.56 12.36 2.89
CA PRO A 103 4.40 12.74 4.02
C PRO A 103 4.04 12.01 5.32
N ASP A 104 2.76 11.72 5.53
CA ASP A 104 2.31 11.00 6.73
C ASP A 104 2.73 9.53 6.71
N LEU A 105 2.60 8.84 5.57
CA LEU A 105 3.11 7.46 5.46
C LEU A 105 4.63 7.39 5.49
N GLN A 106 5.33 8.38 4.93
CA GLN A 106 6.79 8.48 5.07
C GLN A 106 7.22 8.63 6.54
N LYS A 107 6.51 9.46 7.32
CA LYS A 107 6.76 9.60 8.78
C LYS A 107 6.54 8.29 9.53
N VAL A 108 5.43 7.60 9.24
CA VAL A 108 5.14 6.28 9.84
C VAL A 108 6.22 5.28 9.50
N TYR A 109 6.59 5.20 8.21
CA TYR A 109 7.65 4.31 7.75
C TYR A 109 8.97 4.63 8.46
N ALA A 110 9.38 5.89 8.49
CA ALA A 110 10.63 6.29 9.14
C ALA A 110 10.65 5.96 10.63
N ARG A 111 9.53 6.21 11.33
CA ARG A 111 9.36 5.80 12.71
C ARG A 111 9.47 4.28 12.85
N GLN A 112 8.70 3.50 12.11
CA GLN A 112 8.66 2.05 12.31
C GLN A 112 9.95 1.33 11.89
N ILE A 113 10.63 1.77 10.84
CA ILE A 113 11.79 1.07 10.29
C ILE A 113 13.09 1.58 10.90
N TYR A 114 13.24 2.90 11.11
CA TYR A 114 14.50 3.48 11.59
C TYR A 114 14.50 3.80 13.09
N SER A 115 13.36 3.90 13.77
CA SER A 115 13.35 4.15 15.22
C SER A 115 13.58 2.91 16.07
N HIS A 116 13.58 1.69 15.50
CA HIS A 116 14.01 0.48 16.21
C HIS A 116 15.54 0.33 16.25
N SER A 117 16.29 1.28 15.67
CA SER A 117 17.75 1.26 15.55
C SER A 117 18.47 2.26 16.47
N ILE A 118 17.78 2.82 17.49
CA ILE A 118 18.35 3.74 18.48
C ILE A 118 18.14 3.16 19.88
#